data_AF-A0A2W1JVM3-F1
#
_entry.id   AF-A0A2W1JVM3-F1
#
_cell.length_a   1.000
_cell.length_b   1.000
_cell.length_c   1.000
_cell.angle_alpha   90.00
_cell.angle_beta   90.00
_cell.angle_gamma   90.00
#
_symmetry.space_group_name_H-M   'P 1'
#
loop_
_entity.id
_entity.type
_entity.pdbx_description
1 polymer ?
#
loop_
_entity_poly.entity_id
_entity_poly.type
_entity_poly.pdbx_seq_one_letter_code
_entity_poly.pdbx_strand_id
1 'polypeptide(L)'
;MGSVSALLNPTLLLRDLQRINRLVQQISGCLEPEPIAAQITKALVENFNCIFARIWLVESDRSSLRLVASAGLYTHLDGSFAKVPMGAYKVGKIAQNCVPFLSNHLADEAWVKDRDWAIANKIQGFAGYPLMTERGAIGVLATFSQETLAPEFLEVLQVLCMTTTIAIDAALQSQQIQQEVQRQPPRPPLSDQLAAILTSTRLVLVGTEQSLSASIVHLYLQTAERLAQLHCEYCRLTYEEQAISLEAIIELPTDPAPSIKKMERVDFGELQFLADRLGGVLDAQTGVQERMLQFSLRLPYAGSQKGEGDQDSPMPSEREQEIMVLLAQGYRDRNIAQHLHISESTVKFHVNNSLVKLDAKNRYQGVYQATLKGWI
;
A
#
# COMPACT_ATOMS: atom_id res chain seq x y z
N MET A 1 -42.85 -38.72 -24.08
CA MET A 1 -42.10 -38.14 -25.22
C MET A 1 -40.96 -37.32 -24.64
N GLY A 2 -39.73 -37.75 -24.91
CA GLY A 2 -38.54 -37.42 -24.12
C GLY A 2 -38.04 -36.00 -24.29
N SER A 3 -37.72 -35.40 -23.14
CA SER A 3 -36.71 -34.37 -22.87
C SER A 3 -35.72 -34.17 -24.03
N VAL A 4 -35.88 -33.05 -24.74
CA VAL A 4 -34.78 -32.45 -25.51
C VAL A 4 -33.81 -31.92 -24.46
N SER A 5 -32.64 -32.54 -24.36
CA SER A 5 -31.52 -32.00 -23.58
C SER A 5 -31.30 -30.56 -24.01
N ALA A 6 -31.37 -29.63 -23.06
CA ALA A 6 -30.97 -28.24 -23.30
C ALA A 6 -29.49 -28.25 -23.72
N LEU A 7 -29.26 -28.23 -25.02
CA LEU A 7 -27.94 -28.09 -25.61
C LEU A 7 -27.33 -26.80 -25.05
N LEU A 8 -26.05 -26.90 -24.68
CA LEU A 8 -25.20 -25.75 -24.37
C LEU A 8 -25.48 -24.65 -25.40
N ASN A 9 -25.88 -23.47 -24.95
CA ASN A 9 -26.11 -22.33 -25.84
C ASN A 9 -24.86 -21.46 -25.84
N PRO A 10 -23.88 -21.71 -26.73
CA PRO A 10 -22.59 -21.02 -26.72
C PRO A 10 -22.74 -19.51 -26.88
N THR A 11 -23.80 -19.05 -27.56
CA THR A 11 -24.10 -17.64 -27.75
C THR A 11 -24.48 -16.95 -26.44
N LEU A 12 -25.26 -17.62 -25.57
CA LEU A 12 -25.61 -17.09 -24.24
C LEU A 12 -24.37 -17.03 -23.34
N LEU A 13 -23.58 -18.10 -23.33
CA LEU A 13 -22.34 -18.15 -22.55
C LEU A 13 -21.35 -17.03 -22.97
N LEU A 14 -21.15 -16.84 -24.27
CA LEU A 14 -20.27 -15.79 -24.79
C LEU A 14 -20.78 -14.39 -24.43
N ARG A 15 -22.10 -14.16 -24.51
CA ARG A 15 -22.72 -12.90 -24.09
C ARG A 15 -22.49 -12.62 -22.60
N ASP A 16 -22.64 -13.64 -21.76
CA ASP A 16 -22.46 -13.50 -20.31
C ASP A 16 -21.00 -13.26 -19.92
N LEU A 17 -20.05 -13.93 -20.59
CA LEU A 17 -18.62 -13.63 -20.44
C LEU A 17 -18.27 -12.19 -20.86
N GLN A 18 -18.84 -11.68 -21.97
CA GLN A 18 -18.65 -10.28 -22.37
C GLN A 18 -19.24 -9.28 -21.36
N ARG A 19 -20.33 -9.63 -20.68
CA ARG A 19 -20.90 -8.81 -19.59
C ARG A 19 -19.96 -8.79 -18.38
N ILE A 20 -19.39 -9.94 -18.01
CA ILE A 20 -18.39 -10.00 -16.93
C ILE A 20 -17.18 -9.13 -17.25
N ASN A 21 -16.62 -9.22 -18.46
CA ASN A 21 -15.44 -8.42 -18.80
C ASN A 21 -15.68 -6.91 -18.69
N ARG A 22 -16.87 -6.41 -19.07
CA ARG A 22 -17.22 -5.00 -18.87
C ARG A 22 -17.32 -4.64 -17.40
N LEU A 23 -17.94 -5.49 -16.60
CA LEU A 23 -18.08 -5.31 -15.16
C LEU A 23 -16.71 -5.28 -14.48
N VAL A 24 -15.80 -6.17 -14.87
CA VAL A 24 -14.40 -6.20 -14.40
C VAL A 24 -13.68 -4.87 -14.69
N GLN A 25 -13.89 -4.26 -15.85
CA GLN A 25 -13.29 -2.96 -16.15
C GLN A 25 -13.82 -1.83 -15.26
N GLN A 26 -15.06 -1.92 -14.78
CA GLN A 26 -15.66 -0.87 -13.95
C GLN A 26 -15.26 -0.94 -12.48
N ILE A 27 -14.76 -2.09 -12.01
CA ILE A 27 -14.23 -2.24 -10.63
C ILE A 27 -12.71 -2.00 -10.57
N SER A 28 -12.05 -1.85 -11.72
CA SER A 28 -10.62 -1.51 -11.78
C SER A 28 -10.36 -0.14 -11.15
N GLY A 29 -9.50 -0.11 -10.13
CA GLY A 29 -9.14 1.11 -9.42
C GLY A 29 -9.92 1.37 -8.12
N CYS A 30 -10.92 0.54 -7.79
CA CYS A 30 -11.55 0.60 -6.47
C CYS A 30 -10.60 0.04 -5.39
N LEU A 31 -10.39 0.79 -4.32
CA LEU A 31 -9.48 0.43 -3.22
C LEU A 31 -10.22 0.02 -1.93
N GLU A 32 -11.55 -0.05 -1.97
CA GLU A 32 -12.37 -0.38 -0.81
C GLU A 32 -13.21 -1.64 -1.08
N PRO A 33 -13.24 -2.63 -0.15
CA PRO A 33 -13.97 -3.87 -0.33
C PRO A 33 -15.49 -3.68 -0.51
N GLU A 34 -16.10 -2.81 0.28
CA GLU A 34 -17.54 -2.57 0.30
C GLU A 34 -18.07 -2.00 -1.04
N PRO A 35 -17.49 -0.92 -1.62
CA PRO A 35 -17.87 -0.45 -2.95
C PRO A 35 -17.72 -1.48 -4.06
N ILE A 36 -16.63 -2.27 -4.06
CA ILE A 36 -16.44 -3.36 -5.02
C ILE A 36 -17.63 -4.33 -4.90
N ALA A 37 -17.89 -4.83 -3.70
CA ALA A 37 -18.97 -5.79 -3.46
C ALA A 37 -20.36 -5.25 -3.85
N ALA A 38 -20.63 -3.96 -3.57
CA ALA A 38 -21.88 -3.29 -3.94
C ALA A 38 -22.06 -3.23 -5.47
N GLN A 39 -20.98 -2.93 -6.20
CA GLN A 39 -21.01 -2.87 -7.65
C GLN A 39 -21.22 -4.25 -8.30
N ILE A 40 -20.54 -5.29 -7.78
CA ILE A 40 -20.74 -6.67 -8.24
C ILE A 40 -22.19 -7.11 -8.04
N THR A 41 -22.73 -6.95 -6.82
CA THR A 41 -24.09 -7.41 -6.49
C THR A 41 -25.15 -6.68 -7.32
N LYS A 42 -25.01 -5.36 -7.50
CA LYS A 42 -25.89 -4.57 -8.39
C LYS A 42 -25.85 -5.09 -9.83
N ALA A 43 -24.65 -5.30 -10.38
CA ALA A 43 -24.50 -5.72 -11.76
C ALA A 43 -25.02 -7.15 -12.02
N LEU A 44 -24.96 -8.05 -11.02
CA LEU A 44 -25.59 -9.37 -11.10
C LEU A 44 -27.11 -9.28 -11.25
N VAL A 45 -27.73 -8.39 -10.49
CA VAL A 45 -29.18 -8.15 -10.56
C VAL A 45 -29.57 -7.53 -11.90
N GLU A 46 -28.81 -6.55 -12.37
CA GLU A 46 -29.13 -5.81 -13.60
C GLU A 46 -28.86 -6.61 -14.88
N ASN A 47 -27.86 -7.51 -14.89
CA ASN A 47 -27.36 -8.12 -16.12
C ASN A 47 -27.56 -9.63 -16.23
N PHE A 48 -27.78 -10.34 -15.12
CA PHE A 48 -27.76 -11.82 -15.07
C PHE A 48 -29.07 -12.44 -14.57
N ASN A 49 -30.21 -11.76 -14.79
CA ASN A 49 -31.55 -12.21 -14.38
C ASN A 49 -31.64 -12.66 -12.91
N CYS A 50 -30.75 -12.16 -12.06
CA CYS A 50 -30.80 -12.40 -10.63
C CYS A 50 -31.81 -11.43 -10.05
N ILE A 51 -32.76 -11.90 -9.25
CA ILE A 51 -33.68 -10.97 -8.57
C ILE A 51 -33.02 -10.38 -7.32
N PHE A 52 -31.94 -11.01 -6.86
CA PHE A 52 -31.31 -10.69 -5.59
C PHE A 52 -29.91 -11.29 -5.52
N ALA A 53 -28.94 -10.49 -5.05
CA ALA A 53 -27.55 -10.90 -4.90
C ALA A 53 -26.95 -10.31 -3.62
N ARG A 54 -26.07 -11.08 -2.97
CA ARG A 54 -25.39 -10.69 -1.72
C ARG A 54 -23.94 -11.15 -1.72
N ILE A 55 -23.09 -10.37 -1.05
CA ILE A 55 -21.70 -10.73 -0.76
C ILE A 55 -21.46 -10.59 0.74
N TRP A 56 -20.88 -11.63 1.32
CA TRP A 56 -20.37 -11.62 2.68
C TRP A 56 -18.85 -11.72 2.66
N LEU A 57 -18.18 -11.01 3.55
CA LEU A 57 -16.74 -11.15 3.79
C LEU A 57 -16.48 -11.86 5.10
N VAL A 58 -15.41 -12.67 5.13
CA VAL A 58 -14.98 -13.38 6.33
C VAL A 58 -14.36 -12.39 7.31
N GLU A 59 -14.80 -12.44 8.57
CA GLU A 59 -14.25 -11.62 9.65
C GLU A 59 -12.80 -12.02 9.98
N SER A 60 -12.05 -11.11 10.62
CA SER A 60 -10.63 -11.33 10.95
C SER A 60 -10.37 -12.55 11.84
N ASP A 61 -11.33 -12.92 12.68
CA ASP A 61 -11.29 -14.11 13.54
C ASP A 61 -11.65 -15.42 12.80
N ARG A 62 -12.08 -15.32 11.54
CA ARG A 62 -12.58 -16.42 10.69
C ARG A 62 -13.73 -17.23 11.30
N SER A 63 -14.39 -16.74 12.35
CA SER A 63 -15.49 -17.42 13.03
C SER A 63 -16.81 -17.23 12.29
N SER A 64 -16.92 -16.17 11.50
CA SER A 64 -18.17 -15.74 10.89
C SER A 64 -17.92 -14.90 9.63
N LEU A 65 -18.98 -14.70 8.87
CA LEU A 65 -19.03 -13.82 7.72
C LEU A 65 -19.97 -12.65 8.01
N ARG A 66 -19.58 -11.46 7.59
CA ARG A 66 -20.36 -10.22 7.65
C ARG A 66 -20.89 -9.86 6.27
N LEU A 67 -22.17 -9.55 6.19
CA LEU A 67 -22.81 -9.06 4.97
C LEU A 67 -22.29 -7.65 4.66
N VAL A 68 -21.69 -7.48 3.49
CA VAL A 68 -21.09 -6.19 3.07
C VAL A 68 -21.82 -5.55 1.90
N ALA A 69 -22.54 -6.36 1.11
CA ALA A 69 -23.31 -5.86 -0.02
C ALA A 69 -24.55 -6.71 -0.28
N SER A 70 -25.63 -6.04 -0.69
CA SER A 70 -26.93 -6.63 -1.00
C SER A 70 -27.63 -5.79 -2.05
N ALA A 71 -28.12 -6.41 -3.13
CA ALA A 71 -28.81 -5.72 -4.21
C ALA A 71 -30.02 -6.53 -4.72
N GLY A 72 -31.02 -5.84 -5.28
CA GLY A 72 -32.25 -6.45 -5.80
C GLY A 72 -33.38 -6.41 -4.79
N LEU A 73 -34.12 -7.52 -4.66
CA LEU A 73 -35.30 -7.64 -3.79
C LEU A 73 -35.06 -7.18 -2.33
N TYR A 74 -33.84 -7.37 -1.81
CA TYR A 74 -33.41 -6.82 -0.54
C TYR A 74 -32.09 -6.07 -0.67
N THR A 75 -32.05 -4.88 -0.09
CA THR A 75 -30.86 -4.00 -0.09
C THR A 75 -30.29 -3.79 1.31
N HIS A 76 -31.06 -4.13 2.35
CA HIS A 76 -30.64 -3.96 3.74
C HIS A 76 -29.49 -4.93 4.10
N LEU A 77 -28.60 -4.47 4.99
CA LEU A 77 -27.41 -5.21 5.45
C LEU A 77 -27.52 -5.69 6.90
N ASP A 78 -28.56 -5.29 7.62
CA ASP A 78 -28.78 -5.45 9.07
C ASP A 78 -29.81 -6.56 9.42
N GLY A 79 -30.18 -7.40 8.45
CA GLY A 79 -31.16 -8.46 8.62
C GLY A 79 -30.64 -9.72 9.33
N SER A 80 -31.44 -10.78 9.37
CA SER A 80 -31.09 -12.05 10.04
C SER A 80 -29.87 -12.78 9.47
N PHE A 81 -29.39 -12.36 8.30
CA PHE A 81 -28.19 -12.86 7.64
C PHE A 81 -27.08 -11.79 7.55
N ALA A 82 -27.18 -10.70 8.33
CA ALA A 82 -26.13 -9.70 8.47
C ALA A 82 -24.81 -10.33 8.94
N LYS A 83 -24.91 -11.35 9.81
CA LYS A 83 -23.80 -12.16 10.28
C LYS A 83 -24.12 -13.64 10.16
N VAL A 84 -23.24 -14.41 9.54
CA VAL A 84 -23.39 -15.84 9.29
C VAL A 84 -22.23 -16.60 9.92
N PRO A 85 -22.44 -17.50 10.89
CA PRO A 85 -21.35 -18.29 11.45
C PRO A 85 -20.70 -19.21 10.39
N MET A 86 -19.39 -19.43 10.51
CA MET A 86 -18.64 -20.35 9.65
C MET A 86 -19.25 -21.76 9.75
N GLY A 87 -19.48 -22.43 8.61
CA GLY A 87 -20.12 -23.74 8.55
C GLY A 87 -21.65 -23.76 8.79
N ALA A 88 -22.27 -22.63 9.14
CA ALA A 88 -23.72 -22.52 9.33
C ALA A 88 -24.44 -22.13 8.04
N TYR A 89 -25.66 -22.64 7.86
CA TYR A 89 -26.47 -22.44 6.64
C TYR A 89 -25.71 -22.83 5.35
N LYS A 90 -26.28 -22.58 4.17
CA LYS A 90 -25.57 -22.88 2.92
C LYS A 90 -24.38 -21.95 2.70
N VAL A 91 -24.54 -20.65 2.98
CA VAL A 91 -23.48 -19.64 2.82
C VAL A 91 -22.25 -19.96 3.68
N GLY A 92 -22.42 -20.25 4.97
CA GLY A 92 -21.30 -20.58 5.86
C GLY A 92 -20.65 -21.93 5.51
N LYS A 93 -21.40 -22.91 4.98
CA LYS A 93 -20.83 -24.17 4.47
C LYS A 93 -20.02 -23.97 3.18
N ILE A 94 -20.45 -23.07 2.30
CA ILE A 94 -19.67 -22.69 1.10
C ILE A 94 -18.35 -22.06 1.51
N ALA A 95 -18.38 -21.13 2.48
CA ALA A 95 -17.17 -20.50 3.02
C ALA A 95 -16.21 -21.53 3.67
N GLN A 96 -16.74 -22.45 4.47
CA GLN A 96 -15.96 -23.44 5.20
C GLN A 96 -15.32 -24.48 4.28
N ASN A 97 -16.10 -25.00 3.32
CA ASN A 97 -15.67 -26.11 2.48
C ASN A 97 -15.05 -25.66 1.16
N CYS A 98 -15.16 -24.38 0.80
CA CYS A 98 -14.73 -23.84 -0.49
C CYS A 98 -15.36 -24.56 -1.69
N VAL A 99 -16.61 -25.02 -1.56
CA VAL A 99 -17.34 -25.72 -2.62
C VAL A 99 -18.46 -24.82 -3.15
N PRO A 100 -18.43 -24.41 -4.44
CA PRO A 100 -19.54 -23.69 -5.05
C PRO A 100 -20.78 -24.59 -5.11
N PHE A 101 -21.97 -23.99 -5.03
CA PHE A 101 -23.22 -24.74 -4.94
C PHE A 101 -24.33 -24.05 -5.73
N LEU A 102 -25.07 -24.83 -6.51
CA LEU A 102 -26.27 -24.40 -7.23
C LEU A 102 -27.44 -25.34 -6.93
N SER A 103 -28.62 -24.79 -6.71
CA SER A 103 -29.88 -25.57 -6.60
C SER A 103 -31.02 -24.80 -7.25
N ASN A 104 -31.93 -25.53 -7.91
CA ASN A 104 -33.13 -25.00 -8.54
C ASN A 104 -34.43 -25.39 -7.80
N HIS A 105 -34.31 -25.95 -6.59
CA HIS A 105 -35.42 -26.53 -5.82
C HIS A 105 -35.53 -25.93 -4.42
N LEU A 106 -35.33 -24.62 -4.28
CA LEU A 106 -35.16 -23.97 -2.97
C LEU A 106 -36.34 -24.23 -2.01
N ALA A 107 -37.57 -24.24 -2.52
CA ALA A 107 -38.75 -24.50 -1.70
C ALA A 107 -38.74 -25.90 -1.05
N ASP A 108 -38.08 -26.88 -1.69
CA ASP A 108 -38.06 -28.28 -1.27
C ASP A 108 -36.82 -28.62 -0.43
N GLU A 109 -35.84 -27.72 -0.38
CA GLU A 109 -34.52 -27.98 0.18
C GLU A 109 -34.48 -27.86 1.71
N ALA A 110 -33.98 -28.91 2.36
CA ALA A 110 -33.97 -29.00 3.83
C ALA A 110 -33.12 -27.94 4.53
N TRP A 111 -32.12 -27.40 3.84
CA TRP A 111 -31.19 -26.40 4.38
C TRP A 111 -31.70 -24.95 4.25
N VAL A 112 -32.78 -24.72 3.52
CA VAL A 112 -33.37 -23.39 3.35
C VAL A 112 -34.07 -23.00 4.66
N LYS A 113 -33.57 -21.94 5.30
CA LYS A 113 -34.06 -21.49 6.61
C LYS A 113 -35.50 -21.02 6.57
N ASP A 114 -35.86 -20.27 5.53
CA ASP A 114 -37.19 -19.68 5.34
C ASP A 114 -37.74 -20.14 3.99
N ARG A 115 -38.55 -21.20 4.02
CA ARG A 115 -39.16 -21.78 2.81
C ARG A 115 -40.35 -20.96 2.34
N ASP A 116 -41.12 -20.42 3.27
CA ASP A 116 -42.29 -19.59 2.97
C ASP A 116 -41.86 -18.33 2.20
N TRP A 117 -40.72 -17.76 2.57
CA TRP A 117 -40.07 -16.70 1.81
C TRP A 117 -39.76 -17.11 0.35
N ALA A 118 -39.16 -18.28 0.16
CA ALA A 118 -38.79 -18.76 -1.18
C ALA A 118 -40.04 -18.98 -2.04
N ILE A 119 -41.11 -19.55 -1.46
CA ILE A 119 -42.40 -19.77 -2.14
C ILE A 119 -43.07 -18.44 -2.47
N ALA A 120 -43.19 -17.52 -1.51
CA ALA A 120 -43.86 -16.23 -1.68
C ALA A 120 -43.19 -15.37 -2.75
N ASN A 121 -41.86 -15.40 -2.85
CA ASN A 121 -41.09 -14.64 -3.84
C ASN A 121 -40.78 -15.43 -5.13
N LYS A 122 -41.32 -16.65 -5.26
CA LYS A 122 -41.13 -17.55 -6.41
C LYS A 122 -39.66 -17.85 -6.70
N ILE A 123 -38.82 -17.95 -5.68
CA ILE A 123 -37.39 -18.23 -5.85
C ILE A 123 -37.23 -19.69 -6.24
N GLN A 124 -36.66 -19.91 -7.41
CA GLN A 124 -36.33 -21.25 -7.91
C GLN A 124 -34.84 -21.50 -7.77
N GLY A 125 -34.00 -20.60 -8.29
CA GLY A 125 -32.56 -20.75 -8.38
C GLY A 125 -31.80 -20.11 -7.22
N PHE A 126 -30.78 -20.81 -6.74
CA PHE A 126 -29.70 -20.32 -5.89
C PHE A 126 -28.38 -20.70 -6.52
N ALA A 127 -27.43 -19.77 -6.59
CA ALA A 127 -26.04 -20.07 -6.82
C ALA A 127 -25.18 -19.36 -5.79
N GLY A 128 -24.26 -20.09 -5.16
CA GLY A 128 -23.31 -19.55 -4.20
C GLY A 128 -21.90 -19.95 -4.57
N TYR A 129 -20.97 -19.00 -4.51
CA TYR A 129 -19.59 -19.18 -4.92
C TYR A 129 -18.63 -18.59 -3.87
N PRO A 130 -17.59 -19.32 -3.44
CA PRO A 130 -16.61 -18.80 -2.49
C PRO A 130 -15.63 -17.82 -3.16
N LEU A 131 -15.36 -16.69 -2.52
CA LEU A 131 -14.27 -15.79 -2.91
C LEU A 131 -12.99 -16.33 -2.25
N MET A 132 -12.10 -16.94 -3.03
CA MET A 132 -10.99 -17.76 -2.51
C MET A 132 -9.61 -17.17 -2.78
N THR A 133 -8.77 -17.14 -1.75
CA THR A 133 -7.33 -16.92 -1.87
C THR A 133 -6.57 -18.20 -1.49
N GLU A 134 -5.24 -18.19 -1.57
CA GLU A 134 -4.41 -19.31 -1.08
C GLU A 134 -4.66 -19.62 0.42
N ARG A 135 -5.14 -18.64 1.19
CA ARG A 135 -5.45 -18.77 2.61
C ARG A 135 -6.88 -19.27 2.87
N GLY A 136 -7.62 -19.66 1.83
CA GLY A 136 -9.02 -20.08 1.92
C GLY A 136 -10.02 -18.97 1.58
N ALA A 137 -11.29 -19.18 1.91
CA ALA A 137 -12.33 -18.20 1.60
C ALA A 137 -12.11 -16.88 2.36
N ILE A 138 -12.13 -15.76 1.62
CA ILE A 138 -12.20 -14.39 2.15
C ILE A 138 -13.63 -13.83 2.10
N GLY A 139 -14.54 -14.54 1.44
CA GLY A 139 -15.95 -14.18 1.35
C GLY A 139 -16.77 -15.20 0.59
N VAL A 140 -18.07 -14.94 0.46
CA VAL A 140 -19.01 -15.73 -0.34
C VAL A 140 -19.93 -14.78 -1.10
N LEU A 141 -20.11 -15.05 -2.38
CA LEU A 141 -21.13 -14.45 -3.23
C LEU A 141 -22.31 -15.40 -3.33
N ALA A 142 -23.53 -14.89 -3.20
CA ALA A 142 -24.75 -15.66 -3.48
C ALA A 142 -25.73 -14.87 -4.34
N THR A 143 -26.35 -15.56 -5.28
CA THR A 143 -27.40 -15.04 -6.16
C THR A 143 -28.65 -15.90 -6.08
N PHE A 144 -29.79 -15.26 -6.29
CA PHE A 144 -31.11 -15.88 -6.27
C PHE A 144 -31.89 -15.46 -7.51
N SER A 145 -32.62 -16.40 -8.10
CA SER A 145 -33.42 -16.18 -9.31
C SER A 145 -34.81 -16.80 -9.19
N GLN A 146 -35.77 -16.18 -9.88
CA GLN A 146 -37.11 -16.76 -10.07
C GLN A 146 -37.14 -17.81 -11.18
N GLU A 147 -36.09 -17.88 -11.98
CA GLU A 147 -35.89 -18.87 -13.04
C GLU A 147 -34.86 -19.92 -12.61
N THR A 148 -34.88 -21.08 -13.26
CA THR A 148 -33.86 -22.11 -13.07
C THR A 148 -32.51 -21.61 -13.59
N LEU A 149 -31.48 -21.69 -12.74
CA LEU A 149 -30.12 -21.39 -13.13
C LEU A 149 -29.51 -22.61 -13.84
N ALA A 150 -28.95 -22.39 -15.02
CA ALA A 150 -28.24 -23.42 -15.76
C ALA A 150 -26.90 -23.75 -15.05
N PRO A 151 -26.42 -25.01 -15.06
CA PRO A 151 -25.15 -25.37 -14.44
C PRO A 151 -23.96 -24.52 -14.93
N GLU A 152 -23.96 -24.14 -16.22
CA GLU A 152 -22.94 -23.30 -16.85
C GLU A 152 -22.86 -21.90 -16.24
N PHE A 153 -23.92 -21.44 -15.58
CA PHE A 153 -23.90 -20.18 -14.84
C PHE A 153 -22.91 -20.20 -13.68
N LEU A 154 -22.62 -21.36 -13.08
CA LEU A 154 -21.55 -21.47 -12.07
C LEU A 154 -20.17 -21.18 -12.68
N GLU A 155 -19.91 -21.61 -13.91
CA GLU A 155 -18.65 -21.32 -14.62
C GLU A 155 -18.51 -19.83 -14.93
N VAL A 156 -19.62 -19.19 -15.32
CA VAL A 156 -19.70 -17.73 -15.50
C VAL A 156 -19.41 -17.02 -14.17
N LEU A 157 -20.06 -17.43 -13.09
CA LEU A 157 -19.82 -16.87 -11.75
C LEU A 157 -18.38 -17.07 -11.28
N GLN A 158 -17.74 -18.20 -11.61
CA GLN A 158 -16.36 -18.45 -11.25
C GLN A 158 -15.43 -17.36 -11.79
N VAL A 159 -15.54 -17.00 -13.07
CA VAL A 159 -14.70 -15.95 -13.67
C VAL A 159 -14.89 -14.61 -12.97
N LEU A 160 -16.14 -14.25 -12.67
CA LEU A 160 -16.46 -13.04 -11.94
C LEU A 160 -15.89 -13.07 -10.51
N CYS A 161 -16.05 -14.19 -9.81
CA CYS A 161 -15.62 -14.37 -8.43
C CYS A 161 -14.10 -14.37 -8.28
N MET A 162 -13.37 -14.95 -9.24
CA MET A 162 -11.90 -14.91 -9.24
C MET A 162 -11.40 -13.47 -9.30
N THR A 163 -11.91 -12.67 -10.24
CA THR A 163 -11.52 -11.27 -10.37
C THR A 163 -11.95 -10.43 -9.17
N THR A 164 -13.17 -10.67 -8.67
CA THR A 164 -13.69 -10.02 -7.47
C THR A 164 -12.82 -10.33 -6.26
N THR A 165 -12.36 -11.59 -6.12
CA THR A 165 -11.48 -12.01 -5.03
C THR A 165 -10.17 -11.23 -5.08
N ILE A 166 -9.54 -11.11 -6.25
CA ILE A 166 -8.29 -10.36 -6.40
C ILE A 166 -8.47 -8.90 -5.98
N ALA A 167 -9.53 -8.25 -6.44
CA ALA A 167 -9.81 -6.86 -6.12
C ALA A 167 -10.09 -6.65 -4.61
N ILE A 168 -10.90 -7.52 -4.02
CA ILE A 168 -11.23 -7.44 -2.58
C ILE A 168 -10.02 -7.78 -1.71
N ASP A 169 -9.23 -8.79 -2.06
CA ASP A 169 -8.01 -9.15 -1.31
C ASP A 169 -6.99 -8.00 -1.34
N ALA A 170 -6.78 -7.37 -2.50
CA ALA A 170 -5.92 -6.20 -2.62
C ALA A 170 -6.40 -5.02 -1.76
N ALA A 171 -7.71 -4.74 -1.77
CA ALA A 171 -8.31 -3.69 -0.96
C ALA A 171 -8.16 -3.97 0.55
N LEU A 172 -8.41 -5.21 0.98
CA LEU A 172 -8.22 -5.63 2.38
C LEU A 172 -6.75 -5.52 2.83
N GLN A 173 -5.80 -5.94 1.99
CA GLN A 173 -4.38 -5.81 2.30
C GLN A 173 -3.96 -4.33 2.42
N SER A 174 -4.43 -3.47 1.53
CA SER A 174 -4.14 -2.03 1.57
C SER A 174 -4.62 -1.39 2.87
N GLN A 175 -5.85 -1.69 3.29
CA GLN A 175 -6.41 -1.20 4.55
C GLN A 175 -5.59 -1.69 5.77
N GLN A 176 -5.17 -2.96 5.78
CA GLN A 176 -4.36 -3.49 6.87
C GLN A 176 -3.00 -2.78 6.98
N ILE A 177 -2.36 -2.51 5.83
CA ILE A 177 -1.09 -1.77 5.78
C ILE A 177 -1.26 -0.36 6.32
N GLN A 178 -2.33 0.34 5.93
CA GLN A 178 -2.62 1.69 6.40
C GLN A 178 -2.88 1.71 7.93
N GLN A 179 -3.62 0.73 8.44
CA GLN A 179 -3.87 0.59 9.88
C GLN A 179 -2.60 0.27 10.66
N GLU A 180 -1.70 -0.56 10.14
CA GLU A 180 -0.41 -0.85 10.76
C GLU A 180 0.49 0.39 10.82
N VAL A 181 0.51 1.21 9.78
CA VAL A 181 1.25 2.49 9.77
C VAL A 181 0.67 3.46 10.81
N GLN A 182 -0.66 3.55 10.94
CA GLN A 182 -1.31 4.42 11.92
C GLN A 182 -1.15 3.94 13.37
N ARG A 183 -0.90 2.65 13.61
CA ARG A 183 -0.69 2.08 14.95
C ARG A 183 0.73 2.26 15.48
N GLN A 184 1.68 2.72 14.67
CA GLN A 184 3.01 3.04 15.18
C GLN A 184 2.94 4.28 16.10
N PRO A 185 3.62 4.26 17.26
CA PRO A 185 3.65 5.42 18.13
C PRO A 185 4.20 6.64 17.36
N PRO A 186 3.70 7.85 17.64
CA PRO A 186 4.24 9.04 16.99
C PRO A 186 5.75 9.09 17.22
N ARG A 187 6.52 9.20 16.15
CA ARG A 187 7.97 9.38 16.28
C ARG A 187 8.21 10.62 17.13
N PRO A 188 9.15 10.57 18.09
CA PRO A 188 9.51 11.76 18.85
C PRO A 188 9.94 12.88 17.87
N PRO A 189 9.69 14.15 18.21
CA PRO A 189 10.10 15.26 17.37
C PRO A 189 11.61 15.26 17.15
N LEU A 190 12.07 15.94 16.08
CA LEU A 190 13.51 15.96 15.75
C LEU A 190 14.32 16.55 16.91
N SER A 191 13.83 17.57 17.61
CA SER A 191 14.55 18.16 18.74
C SER A 191 14.82 17.16 19.87
N ASP A 192 13.84 16.33 20.24
CA ASP A 192 13.99 15.27 21.24
C ASP A 192 15.03 14.25 20.81
N GLN A 193 15.01 13.85 19.53
CA GLN A 193 15.99 12.90 18.99
C GLN A 193 17.41 13.49 18.95
N LEU A 194 17.56 14.77 18.60
CA LEU A 194 18.85 15.46 18.61
C LEU A 194 19.36 15.63 20.04
N ALA A 195 18.50 15.99 21.00
CA ALA A 195 18.87 16.13 22.40
C ALA A 195 19.36 14.81 23.01
N ALA A 196 18.81 13.68 22.58
CA ALA A 196 19.27 12.36 22.99
C ALA A 196 20.68 12.00 22.47
N ILE A 197 21.10 12.58 21.34
CA ILE A 197 22.44 12.39 20.76
C ILE A 197 23.43 13.41 21.35
N LEU A 198 23.02 14.68 21.38
CA LEU A 198 23.81 15.84 21.78
C LEU A 198 23.78 16.07 23.31
N THR A 199 24.00 15.01 24.08
CA THR A 199 23.83 15.01 25.56
C THR A 199 24.72 16.01 26.31
N SER A 200 25.87 16.37 25.74
CA SER A 200 26.83 17.33 26.32
C SER A 200 26.82 18.70 25.62
N THR A 201 25.91 18.94 24.70
CA THR A 201 25.82 20.17 23.90
C THR A 201 24.59 20.95 24.30
N ARG A 202 24.71 22.27 24.43
CA ARG A 202 23.53 23.13 24.62
C ARG A 202 22.76 23.24 23.31
N LEU A 203 21.68 22.47 23.17
CA LEU A 203 20.75 22.57 22.05
C LEU A 203 19.70 23.67 22.30
N VAL A 204 19.57 24.60 21.36
CA VAL A 204 18.53 25.64 21.36
C VAL A 204 17.58 25.38 20.20
N LEU A 205 16.28 25.33 20.50
CA LEU A 205 15.22 25.24 19.49
C LEU A 205 14.61 26.62 19.23
N VAL A 206 14.50 27.00 17.97
CA VAL A 206 13.86 28.25 17.53
C VAL A 206 12.80 27.93 16.48
N GLY A 207 11.60 28.48 16.64
CA GLY A 207 10.48 28.26 15.72
C GLY A 207 9.48 27.20 16.20
N THR A 208 8.56 26.82 15.32
CA THR A 208 7.55 25.78 15.60
C THR A 208 7.95 24.50 14.90
N GLU A 209 8.01 23.40 15.65
CA GLU A 209 8.37 22.11 15.08
C GLU A 209 7.38 21.67 14.00
N GLN A 210 7.93 21.20 12.89
CA GLN A 210 7.16 20.71 11.75
C GLN A 210 7.46 19.24 11.51
N SER A 211 6.51 18.53 10.89
CA SER A 211 6.74 17.17 10.41
C SER A 211 7.71 17.21 9.24
N LEU A 212 8.81 16.48 9.36
CA LEU A 212 9.88 16.43 8.35
C LEU A 212 9.86 15.08 7.64
N SER A 213 10.33 15.06 6.39
CA SER A 213 10.55 13.80 5.69
C SER A 213 11.62 12.96 6.42
N ALA A 214 11.52 11.63 6.32
CA ALA A 214 12.47 10.74 6.98
C ALA A 214 13.93 11.00 6.54
N SER A 215 14.14 11.43 5.29
CA SER A 215 15.46 11.77 4.76
C SER A 215 16.05 13.02 5.40
N ILE A 216 15.24 14.07 5.60
CA ILE A 216 15.67 15.30 6.30
C ILE A 216 15.99 14.97 7.76
N VAL A 217 15.10 14.23 8.44
CA VAL A 217 15.34 13.77 9.82
C VAL A 217 16.65 12.99 9.90
N HIS A 218 16.85 12.01 9.02
CA HIS A 218 18.05 11.17 9.03
C HIS A 218 19.34 11.98 8.87
N LEU A 219 19.36 12.95 7.95
CA LEU A 219 20.53 13.79 7.74
C LEU A 219 20.86 14.60 9.00
N TYR A 220 19.87 15.22 9.64
CA TYR A 220 20.11 15.95 10.90
C TYR A 220 20.60 15.05 12.04
N LEU A 221 20.08 13.82 12.16
CA LEU A 221 20.55 12.89 13.17
C LEU A 221 22.00 12.47 12.91
N GLN A 222 22.36 12.16 11.66
CA GLN A 222 23.75 11.88 11.29
C GLN A 222 24.66 13.08 11.56
N THR A 223 24.20 14.30 11.27
CA THR A 223 24.93 15.52 11.60
C THR A 223 25.14 15.65 13.11
N ALA A 224 24.12 15.42 13.92
CA ALA A 224 24.26 15.44 15.39
C ALA A 224 25.25 14.40 15.92
N GLU A 225 25.25 13.18 15.37
CA GLU A 225 26.24 12.15 15.74
C GLU A 225 27.67 12.60 15.45
N ARG A 226 27.89 13.32 14.34
CA ARG A 226 29.19 13.91 14.01
C ARG A 226 29.55 15.07 14.92
N LEU A 227 28.62 15.97 15.21
CA LEU A 227 28.85 17.10 16.12
C LEU A 227 29.17 16.63 17.54
N ALA A 228 28.52 15.57 18.02
CA ALA A 228 28.80 14.97 19.33
C ALA A 228 30.24 14.45 19.46
N GLN A 229 30.85 13.98 18.37
CA GLN A 229 32.24 13.52 18.35
C GLN A 229 33.27 14.66 18.40
N LEU A 230 32.83 15.91 18.16
CA LEU A 230 33.71 17.06 17.97
C LEU A 230 33.77 18.02 19.17
N HIS A 231 33.25 17.64 20.35
CA HIS A 231 33.14 18.54 21.52
C HIS A 231 32.35 19.82 21.20
N CYS A 232 31.26 19.69 20.44
CA CYS A 232 30.35 20.80 20.19
C CYS A 232 29.70 21.27 21.49
N GLU A 233 29.90 22.54 21.87
CA GLU A 233 29.33 23.11 23.10
C GLU A 233 27.96 23.74 22.87
N TYR A 234 27.71 24.22 21.64
CA TYR A 234 26.50 24.95 21.29
C TYR A 234 25.96 24.52 19.93
N CYS A 235 24.66 24.22 19.90
CA CYS A 235 23.94 23.92 18.67
C CYS A 235 22.56 24.58 18.67
N ARG A 236 22.12 25.09 17.53
CA ARG A 236 20.82 25.75 17.35
C ARG A 236 20.08 25.12 16.18
N LEU A 237 18.91 24.56 16.46
CA LEU A 237 17.96 24.10 15.44
C LEU A 237 16.89 25.18 15.23
N THR A 238 16.74 25.66 14.00
CA THR A 238 15.78 26.71 13.63
C THR A 238 14.81 26.19 12.57
N TYR A 239 13.51 26.25 12.88
CA TYR A 239 12.43 26.03 11.92
C TYR A 239 12.03 27.38 11.31
N GLU A 240 12.43 27.61 10.06
CA GLU A 240 12.07 28.81 9.30
C GLU A 240 10.77 28.57 8.49
N GLU A 241 10.35 29.51 7.65
CA GLU A 241 9.12 29.35 6.84
C GLU A 241 9.27 28.31 5.72
N GLN A 242 10.45 28.23 5.09
CA GLN A 242 10.68 27.38 3.91
C GLN A 242 11.80 26.36 4.08
N ALA A 243 12.52 26.43 5.19
CA ALA A 243 13.67 25.60 5.47
C ALA A 243 13.81 25.35 6.96
N ILE A 244 14.61 24.35 7.28
CA ILE A 244 15.12 24.08 8.60
C ILE A 244 16.64 24.24 8.57
N SER A 245 17.23 24.75 9.64
CA SER A 245 18.67 24.96 9.76
C SER A 245 19.20 24.46 11.10
N LEU A 246 20.38 23.85 11.07
CA LEU A 246 21.15 23.45 12.24
C LEU A 246 22.50 24.15 12.20
N GLU A 247 22.76 24.98 13.20
CA GLU A 247 24.01 25.72 13.34
C GLU A 247 24.75 25.23 14.57
N ALA A 248 26.07 25.12 14.49
CA ALA A 248 26.91 24.66 15.59
C ALA A 248 28.21 25.45 15.67
N ILE A 249 28.70 25.64 16.90
CA ILE A 249 30.01 26.20 17.19
C ILE A 249 30.83 25.13 17.90
N ILE A 250 32.04 24.90 17.39
CA ILE A 250 32.93 23.83 17.85
C ILE A 250 34.28 24.43 18.20
N GLU A 251 34.80 24.15 19.39
CA GLU A 251 36.15 24.56 19.81
C GLU A 251 37.19 23.51 19.37
N LEU A 252 38.28 23.98 18.75
CA LEU A 252 39.35 23.12 18.22
C LEU A 252 40.47 22.92 19.27
N PRO A 253 41.02 21.70 19.43
CA PRO A 253 42.07 21.44 20.43
C PRO A 253 43.35 22.24 20.19
N THR A 254 44.00 22.70 21.26
CA THR A 254 45.15 23.62 21.24
C THR A 254 46.55 22.99 21.08
N ASP A 255 46.68 21.66 20.90
CA ASP A 255 47.97 20.95 21.05
C ASP A 255 48.74 20.75 19.73
N PRO A 256 50.03 21.15 19.60
CA PRO A 256 50.74 21.25 18.32
C PRO A 256 51.62 20.02 17.94
N ALA A 257 51.12 18.78 18.01
CA ALA A 257 51.53 17.57 17.21
C ALA A 257 51.13 16.23 17.89
N PRO A 258 50.95 15.09 17.18
CA PRO A 258 50.66 14.84 15.77
C PRO A 258 49.13 14.70 15.57
N SER A 259 48.35 15.65 16.09
CA SER A 259 46.89 15.65 15.96
C SER A 259 46.43 16.05 14.55
N ILE A 260 47.32 16.61 13.73
CA ILE A 260 47.04 16.95 12.33
C ILE A 260 46.65 15.70 11.53
N LYS A 261 47.18 14.51 11.85
CA LYS A 261 46.73 13.24 11.24
C LYS A 261 45.38 12.72 11.77
N LYS A 262 44.90 13.22 12.93
CA LYS A 262 43.53 12.95 13.43
C LYS A 262 42.53 13.98 12.91
N MET A 263 42.98 15.21 12.65
CA MET A 263 42.15 16.32 12.16
C MET A 263 42.05 16.37 10.63
N GLU A 264 42.89 15.63 9.90
CA GLU A 264 42.86 15.50 8.43
C GLU A 264 41.55 14.92 7.85
N ARG A 265 40.60 14.43 8.66
CA ARG A 265 39.27 14.00 8.18
C ARG A 265 38.16 14.16 9.22
N VAL A 266 37.76 15.40 9.53
CA VAL A 266 36.32 15.61 9.76
C VAL A 266 35.70 15.77 8.37
N ASP A 267 35.53 14.64 7.69
CA ASP A 267 35.00 14.62 6.34
C ASP A 267 33.49 14.85 6.40
N PHE A 268 33.08 16.11 6.31
CA PHE A 268 31.68 16.45 6.06
C PHE A 268 31.27 16.11 4.61
N GLY A 269 32.14 15.56 3.77
CA GLY A 269 31.86 15.24 2.37
C GLY A 269 30.65 14.33 2.18
N GLU A 270 30.46 13.33 3.03
CA GLU A 270 29.23 12.51 3.01
C GLU A 270 27.99 13.34 3.36
N LEU A 271 28.07 14.21 4.36
CA LEU A 271 26.96 15.08 4.78
C LEU A 271 26.68 16.19 3.75
N GLN A 272 27.72 16.75 3.14
CA GLN A 272 27.65 17.72 2.06
C GLN A 272 26.96 17.11 0.84
N PHE A 273 27.41 15.92 0.45
CA PHE A 273 26.79 15.19 -0.66
C PHE A 273 25.29 14.94 -0.41
N LEU A 274 24.92 14.51 0.80
CA LEU A 274 23.51 14.32 1.17
C LEU A 274 22.72 15.65 1.20
N ALA A 275 23.34 16.72 1.71
CA ALA A 275 22.73 18.05 1.74
C ALA A 275 22.45 18.56 0.32
N ASP A 276 23.43 18.50 -0.59
CA ASP A 276 23.29 18.92 -1.98
C ASP A 276 22.15 18.15 -2.69
N ARG A 277 22.03 16.84 -2.44
CA ARG A 277 20.99 15.99 -3.03
C ARG A 277 19.58 16.28 -2.50
N LEU A 278 19.48 16.83 -1.29
CA LEU A 278 18.23 17.29 -0.70
C LEU A 278 17.95 18.77 -1.00
N GLY A 279 18.76 19.42 -1.85
CA GLY A 279 18.64 20.84 -2.17
C GLY A 279 19.01 21.77 -1.01
N GLY A 280 19.74 21.24 -0.03
CA GLY A 280 20.28 21.98 1.09
C GLY A 280 21.68 22.52 0.84
N VAL A 281 22.16 23.26 1.83
CA VAL A 281 23.52 23.81 1.86
C VAL A 281 24.14 23.44 3.20
N LEU A 282 25.32 22.85 3.14
CA LEU A 282 26.20 22.67 4.28
C LEU A 282 27.40 23.60 4.11
N ASP A 283 27.78 24.27 5.19
CA ASP A 283 28.96 25.13 5.24
C ASP A 283 29.71 24.89 6.56
N ALA A 284 31.04 24.85 6.49
CA ALA A 284 31.92 24.65 7.62
C ALA A 284 33.15 25.55 7.48
N GLN A 285 33.23 26.61 8.28
CA GLN A 285 34.28 27.62 8.21
C GLN A 285 35.09 27.68 9.50
N THR A 286 36.41 27.79 9.39
CA THR A 286 37.32 28.01 10.52
C THR A 286 37.55 29.50 10.75
N GLY A 287 37.44 29.96 12.01
CA GLY A 287 37.66 31.36 12.38
C GLY A 287 39.12 31.82 12.26
N VAL A 288 39.33 33.14 12.41
CA VAL A 288 40.60 33.89 12.18
C VAL A 288 41.83 33.38 12.97
N GLN A 289 41.64 32.55 13.99
CA GLN A 289 42.72 31.93 14.79
C GLN A 289 42.75 30.39 14.72
N GLU A 290 41.99 29.76 13.82
CA GLU A 290 41.85 28.29 13.68
C GLU A 290 41.44 27.57 14.98
N ARG A 291 40.85 28.29 15.92
CA ARG A 291 40.42 27.78 17.25
C ARG A 291 38.94 27.47 17.34
N MET A 292 38.15 27.90 16.37
CA MET A 292 36.71 27.68 16.33
C MET A 292 36.28 27.30 14.92
N LEU A 293 35.44 26.29 14.81
CA LEU A 293 34.76 25.89 13.59
C LEU A 293 33.28 26.24 13.71
N GLN A 294 32.79 27.04 12.77
CA GLN A 294 31.38 27.31 12.58
C GLN A 294 30.83 26.32 11.56
N PHE A 295 29.76 25.63 11.93
CA PHE A 295 29.07 24.67 11.08
C PHE A 295 27.63 25.12 10.86
N SER A 296 27.13 24.99 9.64
CA SER A 296 25.75 25.25 9.27
C SER A 296 25.24 24.20 8.29
N LEU A 297 24.07 23.64 8.54
CA LEU A 297 23.34 22.77 7.63
C LEU A 297 21.91 23.28 7.48
N ARG A 298 21.54 23.68 6.27
CA ARG A 298 20.19 24.18 5.93
C ARG A 298 19.54 23.31 4.87
N LEU A 299 18.31 22.86 5.12
CA LEU A 299 17.53 22.01 4.21
C LEU A 299 16.15 22.62 3.95
N PRO A 300 15.67 22.68 2.70
CA PRO A 300 14.28 23.04 2.41
C PRO A 300 13.33 21.95 2.90
N TYR A 301 12.09 22.29 3.28
CA TYR A 301 11.10 21.30 3.77
C TYR A 301 10.62 20.28 2.73
N ALA A 302 11.08 20.37 1.47
CA ALA A 302 10.49 19.80 0.27
C ALA A 302 9.09 20.41 -0.04
N GLY A 303 9.00 21.19 -1.12
CA GLY A 303 7.75 21.84 -1.58
C GLY A 303 7.90 23.26 -2.16
N SER A 304 9.07 23.89 -2.08
CA SER A 304 9.28 25.26 -2.59
C SER A 304 9.72 25.31 -4.06
N GLN A 305 9.14 24.46 -4.91
CA GLN A 305 9.00 24.77 -6.34
C GLN A 305 7.51 25.06 -6.59
N LYS A 306 7.14 26.34 -6.49
CA LYS A 306 5.89 26.82 -7.08
C LYS A 306 6.16 27.13 -8.55
N GLY A 307 5.56 26.32 -9.42
CA GLY A 307 5.52 26.51 -10.85
C GLY A 307 4.62 25.46 -11.50
N GLU A 308 3.31 25.70 -11.42
CA GLU A 308 2.24 25.27 -12.35
C GLU A 308 2.00 23.77 -12.65
N GLY A 309 0.74 23.36 -12.50
CA GLY A 309 0.13 22.37 -13.38
C GLY A 309 -0.13 20.99 -12.77
N ASP A 310 -1.41 20.62 -12.80
CA ASP A 310 -1.95 19.29 -12.57
C ASP A 310 -1.30 18.22 -13.50
N GLN A 311 -1.19 16.97 -13.00
CA GLN A 311 -0.67 15.75 -13.66
C GLN A 311 0.86 15.53 -13.73
N ASP A 312 1.43 14.73 -12.82
CA ASP A 312 2.11 13.45 -13.16
C ASP A 312 2.74 12.79 -11.93
N SER A 313 2.73 11.45 -11.89
CA SER A 313 3.55 10.69 -10.93
C SER A 313 5.03 11.07 -11.08
N PRO A 314 5.82 11.13 -9.99
CA PRO A 314 7.20 11.59 -10.07
C PRO A 314 8.02 10.69 -11.01
N MET A 315 8.51 11.26 -12.13
CA MET A 315 9.35 10.56 -13.10
C MET A 315 10.67 10.08 -12.46
N PRO A 316 11.22 8.95 -12.93
CA PRO A 316 12.52 8.47 -12.47
C PRO A 316 13.62 9.41 -12.95
N SER A 317 14.65 9.59 -12.14
CA SER A 317 15.91 10.12 -12.65
C SER A 317 16.59 9.06 -13.52
N GLU A 318 17.43 9.48 -14.47
CA GLU A 318 18.18 8.56 -15.35
C GLU A 318 18.93 7.48 -14.55
N ARG A 319 19.50 7.85 -13.39
CA ARG A 319 20.21 6.91 -12.51
C ARG A 319 19.30 5.90 -11.82
N GLU A 320 18.11 6.32 -11.40
CA GLU A 320 17.11 5.41 -10.84
C GLU A 320 16.62 4.44 -11.91
N GLN A 321 16.42 4.92 -13.13
CA GLN A 321 16.03 4.09 -14.27
C GLN A 321 17.11 3.05 -14.60
N GLU A 322 18.37 3.46 -14.77
CA GLU A 322 19.51 2.55 -15.01
C GLU A 322 19.63 1.47 -13.92
N ILE A 323 19.50 1.87 -12.66
CA ILE A 323 19.57 0.94 -11.53
C ILE A 323 18.37 0.00 -11.53
N MET A 324 17.17 0.48 -11.83
CA MET A 324 15.97 -0.36 -11.95
C MET A 324 16.08 -1.37 -13.10
N VAL A 325 16.70 -1.01 -14.22
CA VAL A 325 16.98 -1.94 -15.34
C VAL A 325 17.93 -3.04 -14.88
N LEU A 326 19.04 -2.68 -14.22
CA LEU A 326 20.02 -3.66 -13.74
C LEU A 326 19.45 -4.54 -12.62
N LEU A 327 18.58 -4.00 -11.76
CA LEU A 327 17.84 -4.76 -10.76
C LEU A 327 16.90 -5.77 -11.40
N ALA A 328 16.18 -5.39 -12.46
CA ALA A 328 15.28 -6.28 -13.21
C ALA A 328 16.03 -7.41 -13.91
N GLN A 329 17.28 -7.17 -14.31
CA GLN A 329 18.21 -8.17 -14.84
C GLN A 329 18.82 -9.08 -13.75
N GLY A 330 18.44 -8.90 -12.48
CA GLY A 330 18.88 -9.74 -11.37
C GLY A 330 20.25 -9.36 -10.78
N TYR A 331 20.81 -8.21 -11.14
CA TYR A 331 22.07 -7.77 -10.56
C TYR A 331 21.90 -7.45 -9.06
N ARG A 332 22.87 -7.89 -8.26
CA ARG A 332 22.99 -7.51 -6.85
C ARG A 332 23.67 -6.16 -6.73
N ASP A 333 23.43 -5.45 -5.64
CA ASP A 333 23.90 -4.08 -5.43
C ASP A 333 25.41 -3.93 -5.67
N ARG A 334 26.20 -4.93 -5.27
CA ARG A 334 27.65 -5.03 -5.57
C ARG A 334 27.99 -5.09 -7.06
N ASN A 335 27.24 -5.86 -7.84
CA ASN A 335 27.47 -5.99 -9.27
C ASN A 335 26.99 -4.73 -10.01
N ILE A 336 25.90 -4.10 -9.54
CA ILE A 336 25.41 -2.81 -10.05
C ILE A 336 26.46 -1.72 -9.78
N ALA A 337 27.02 -1.69 -8.57
CA ALA A 337 28.07 -0.76 -8.17
C ALA A 337 29.30 -0.87 -9.08
N GLN A 338 29.74 -2.10 -9.37
CA GLN A 338 30.83 -2.35 -10.31
C GLN A 338 30.49 -1.94 -11.75
N HIS A 339 29.26 -2.22 -12.20
CA HIS A 339 28.83 -1.95 -13.57
C HIS A 339 28.68 -0.45 -13.86
N LEU A 340 28.20 0.31 -12.86
CA LEU A 340 27.99 1.76 -12.96
C LEU A 340 29.17 2.58 -12.42
N HIS A 341 30.26 1.93 -11.97
CA HIS A 341 31.43 2.57 -11.36
C HIS A 341 31.08 3.51 -10.17
N ILE A 342 30.16 3.08 -9.30
CA ILE A 342 29.72 3.79 -8.08
C ILE A 342 29.85 2.89 -6.85
N SER A 343 29.63 3.41 -5.64
CA SER A 343 29.66 2.61 -4.40
C SER A 343 28.36 1.80 -4.20
N GLU A 344 28.45 0.69 -3.46
CA GLU A 344 27.27 -0.10 -3.06
C GLU A 344 26.26 0.71 -2.23
N SER A 345 26.74 1.68 -1.45
CA SER A 345 25.87 2.59 -0.68
C SER A 345 25.07 3.51 -1.60
N THR A 346 25.68 4.03 -2.67
CA THR A 346 24.99 4.84 -3.69
C THR A 346 23.95 4.02 -4.45
N VAL A 347 24.24 2.75 -4.75
CA VAL A 347 23.24 1.84 -5.33
C VAL A 347 22.05 1.68 -4.39
N LYS A 348 22.28 1.31 -3.11
CA LYS A 348 21.20 1.14 -2.12
C LYS A 348 20.36 2.40 -1.95
N PHE A 349 20.99 3.58 -1.98
CA PHE A 349 20.29 4.86 -1.94
C PHE A 349 19.33 5.02 -3.12
N HIS A 350 19.80 4.82 -4.35
CA HIS A 350 18.94 4.91 -5.54
C HIS A 350 17.87 3.82 -5.59
N VAL A 351 18.17 2.59 -5.15
CA VAL A 351 17.15 1.54 -5.01
C VAL A 351 16.06 2.01 -4.06
N ASN A 352 16.41 2.52 -2.88
CA ASN A 352 15.43 3.00 -1.91
C ASN A 352 14.63 4.20 -2.44
N ASN A 353 15.27 5.12 -3.17
CA ASN A 353 14.58 6.27 -3.73
C ASN A 353 13.61 5.86 -4.86
N SER A 354 14.01 4.94 -5.73
CA SER A 354 13.12 4.31 -6.71
C SER A 354 11.95 3.62 -6.03
N LEU A 355 12.21 2.87 -4.95
CA LEU A 355 11.17 2.21 -4.17
C LEU A 355 10.17 3.20 -3.57
N VAL A 356 10.64 4.33 -3.04
CA VAL A 356 9.76 5.39 -2.50
C VAL A 356 8.90 6.02 -3.60
N LYS A 357 9.50 6.38 -4.74
CA LYS A 357 8.79 6.96 -5.89
C LYS A 357 7.77 6.00 -6.52
N LEU A 358 8.06 4.72 -6.46
CA LEU A 358 7.20 3.64 -6.97
C LEU A 358 6.20 3.12 -5.93
N ASP A 359 6.21 3.67 -4.71
CA ASP A 359 5.44 3.20 -3.55
C ASP A 359 5.59 1.69 -3.32
N ALA A 360 6.83 1.21 -3.39
CA ALA A 360 7.21 -0.19 -3.33
C ALA A 360 7.97 -0.53 -2.03
N LYS A 361 7.57 -1.63 -1.38
CA LYS A 361 8.10 -2.03 -0.06
C LYS A 361 9.40 -2.82 -0.14
N ASN A 362 9.69 -3.41 -1.28
CA ASN A 362 10.89 -4.20 -1.50
C ASN A 362 11.30 -4.12 -2.97
N ARG A 363 12.57 -4.46 -3.24
CA ARG A 363 13.16 -4.41 -4.59
C ARG A 363 12.36 -5.15 -5.67
N TYR A 364 11.64 -6.23 -5.33
CA TYR A 364 10.82 -6.98 -6.29
C TYR A 364 9.54 -6.21 -6.64
N GLN A 365 8.86 -5.66 -5.64
CA GLN A 365 7.72 -4.76 -5.85
C GLN A 365 8.16 -3.51 -6.62
N GLY A 366 9.38 -3.01 -6.36
CA GLY A 366 9.97 -1.91 -7.11
C GLY A 366 10.08 -2.21 -8.59
N VAL A 367 10.68 -3.35 -8.94
CA VAL A 367 10.83 -3.77 -10.35
C VAL A 367 9.44 -3.92 -11.00
N TYR A 368 8.49 -4.55 -10.31
CA TYR A 368 7.13 -4.71 -10.82
C TYR A 368 6.42 -3.38 -11.09
N GLN A 369 6.49 -2.43 -10.15
CA GLN A 369 5.89 -1.10 -10.29
C GLN A 369 6.59 -0.26 -11.35
N ALA A 370 7.92 -0.39 -11.48
CA ALA A 370 8.70 0.28 -12.51
C ALA A 370 8.24 -0.18 -13.91
N THR A 371 8.00 -1.48 -14.12
CA THR A 371 7.46 -2.00 -15.38
C THR A 371 6.04 -1.50 -15.67
N LEU A 372 5.15 -1.50 -14.66
CA LEU A 372 3.78 -1.01 -14.82
C LEU A 372 3.71 0.49 -15.15
N LYS A 373 4.63 1.28 -14.60
CA LYS A 373 4.73 2.74 -14.82
C LYS A 373 5.63 3.12 -16.00
N GLY A 374 6.16 2.15 -16.75
CA GLY A 374 7.00 2.40 -17.93
C GLY A 374 8.37 3.02 -17.63
N TRP A 375 8.88 2.84 -16.41
CA TRP A 375 10.25 3.25 -16.06
C TRP A 375 11.28 2.34 -16.74
N ILE A 376 10.97 1.05 -16.92
CA ILE A 376 11.89 0.05 -17.46
C ILE A 376 11.18 -0.95 -18.37
#